data_AF-A0A838TZ68-F1
#
_entry.id   AF-A0A838TZ68-F1
#
_cell.length_a   1.000
_cell.length_b   1.000
_cell.length_c   1.000
_cell.angle_alpha   90.00
_cell.angle_beta   90.00
_cell.angle_gamma   90.00
#
_symmetry.space_group_name_H-M   'P 1'
#
loop_
_entity.id
_entity.type
_entity.pdbx_description
1 polymer ?
#
loop_
_entity_poly.entity_id
_entity_poly.type
_entity_poly.pdbx_seq_one_letter_code
_entity_poly.pdbx_strand_id
1 'polypeptide(L)'
;MEKHFDIQDEEFFKKLLKHEDYVVRTRAVCILADISGEKAVESIGEVLLNDVDHLVRHEAAFSLGQLGYVSGINILSKSVLSDPSFFVRHEAAIALGVIGSEESRSILEQALDDEREEVRESALVALANLDYISFVKRNNKFTKMTGG
;
A
#
# COMPACT_ATOMS: atom_id res chain seq x y z
N MET A 1 -11.19 21.34 7.90
CA MET A 1 -10.11 20.51 7.35
C MET A 1 -8.82 21.31 7.22
N GLU A 2 -8.76 22.39 6.43
CA GLU A 2 -7.52 23.18 6.20
C GLU A 2 -6.77 23.57 7.48
N LYS A 3 -7.43 24.24 8.44
CA LYS A 3 -6.80 24.59 9.73
C LYS A 3 -6.23 23.41 10.51
N HIS A 4 -6.86 22.24 10.43
CA HIS A 4 -6.39 21.02 11.09
C HIS A 4 -5.23 20.37 10.32
N PHE A 5 -5.20 20.52 9.00
CA PHE A 5 -4.11 20.09 8.14
C PHE A 5 -2.84 20.91 8.42
N ASP A 6 -2.96 22.23 8.52
CA ASP A 6 -1.83 23.14 8.77
C ASP A 6 -1.08 22.84 10.08
N ILE A 7 -1.83 22.41 11.10
CA ILE A 7 -1.27 22.02 12.41
C ILE A 7 -1.02 20.52 12.54
N GLN A 8 -1.21 19.75 11.46
CA GLN A 8 -1.06 18.30 11.42
C GLN A 8 -1.84 17.57 12.53
N ASP A 9 -3.11 17.93 12.73
CA ASP A 9 -3.99 17.34 13.76
C ASP A 9 -4.40 15.90 13.40
N GLU A 10 -3.51 14.94 13.68
CA GLU A 10 -3.71 13.52 13.39
C GLU A 10 -5.02 12.99 14.00
N GLU A 11 -5.34 13.39 15.22
CA GLU A 11 -6.51 12.90 15.96
C GLU A 11 -7.82 13.38 15.34
N PHE A 12 -7.86 14.60 14.80
CA PHE A 12 -9.00 15.07 14.02
C PHE A 12 -9.22 14.20 12.78
N PHE A 13 -8.18 13.92 12.00
CA PHE A 13 -8.31 13.12 10.77
C PHE A 13 -8.60 11.64 11.05
N LYS A 14 -8.03 11.06 12.11
CA LYS A 14 -8.39 9.70 12.56
C LYS A 14 -9.88 9.55 12.89
N LYS A 15 -10.52 10.58 13.46
CA LYS A 15 -11.97 10.58 13.69
C LYS A 15 -12.76 10.56 12.39
N LEU A 16 -12.27 11.23 11.35
CA LEU A 16 -12.93 11.27 10.05
C LEU A 16 -12.89 9.93 9.30
N LEU A 17 -12.02 8.99 9.69
CA LEU A 17 -12.04 7.61 9.19
C LEU A 17 -13.33 6.85 9.53
N LYS A 18 -14.16 7.38 10.43
CA LYS A 18 -15.47 6.79 10.81
C LYS A 18 -16.66 7.61 10.32
N HIS A 19 -16.42 8.57 9.42
CA HIS A 19 -17.48 9.44 8.89
C HIS A 19 -18.46 8.65 8.01
N GLU A 20 -19.74 9.04 8.01
CA GLU A 20 -20.78 8.35 7.22
C GLU A 20 -20.52 8.42 5.71
N ASP A 21 -20.08 9.59 5.24
CA ASP A 21 -19.72 9.83 3.84
C ASP A 21 -18.35 9.20 3.50
N TYR A 22 -18.36 8.29 2.53
CA TYR A 22 -17.15 7.62 2.05
C TYR A 22 -16.14 8.60 1.47
N VAL A 23 -16.56 9.71 0.85
CA VAL A 23 -15.67 10.74 0.30
C VAL A 23 -14.86 11.39 1.41
N VAL A 24 -15.48 11.62 2.57
CA VAL A 24 -14.78 12.17 3.75
C VAL A 24 -13.79 11.16 4.31
N ARG A 25 -14.14 9.87 4.35
CA ARG A 25 -13.22 8.81 4.79
C ARG A 25 -12.02 8.67 3.85
N THR A 26 -12.25 8.60 2.54
CA THR A 26 -11.19 8.62 1.51
C THR A 26 -10.27 9.82 1.70
N ARG A 27 -10.82 11.03 1.86
CA ARG A 27 -10.03 12.24 2.07
C ARG A 27 -9.19 12.18 3.35
N ALA A 28 -9.74 11.60 4.42
CA ALA A 28 -9.03 11.44 5.68
C ALA A 28 -7.86 10.45 5.56
N VAL A 29 -8.02 9.36 4.78
CA VAL A 29 -6.93 8.43 4.45
C VAL A 29 -5.78 9.16 3.76
N CYS A 30 -6.06 9.92 2.68
CA CYS A 30 -5.01 10.65 1.96
C CYS A 30 -4.27 11.63 2.89
N ILE A 31 -5.02 12.39 3.69
CA ILE A 31 -4.43 13.39 4.59
C ILE A 31 -3.56 12.72 5.65
N LEU A 32 -3.98 11.60 6.24
CA LEU A 32 -3.16 10.88 7.21
C LEU A 32 -1.87 10.36 6.58
N ALA A 33 -1.91 9.89 5.31
CA ALA A 33 -0.71 9.50 4.59
C ALA A 33 0.25 10.69 4.41
N ASP A 34 -0.28 11.88 4.12
CA ASP A 34 0.55 13.08 3.92
C ASP A 34 1.19 13.61 5.21
N ILE A 35 0.52 13.50 6.36
CA ILE A 35 0.95 14.19 7.60
C ILE A 35 1.56 13.27 8.66
N SER A 36 1.28 11.96 8.65
CA SER A 36 1.64 11.07 9.77
C SER A 36 2.79 10.10 9.47
N GLY A 37 3.26 10.02 8.22
CA GLY A 37 4.36 9.12 7.83
C GLY A 37 4.09 7.67 8.26
N GLU A 38 5.08 7.01 8.86
CA GLU A 38 4.94 5.60 9.26
C GLU A 38 3.83 5.36 10.31
N LYS A 39 3.50 6.37 11.13
CA LYS A 39 2.42 6.24 12.12
C LYS A 39 1.04 6.08 11.47
N ALA A 40 0.87 6.53 10.23
CA ALA A 40 -0.40 6.33 9.51
C ALA A 40 -0.64 4.87 9.12
N VAL A 41 0.42 4.04 9.01
CA VAL A 41 0.33 2.66 8.49
C VAL A 41 -0.70 1.84 9.28
N GLU A 42 -0.72 1.95 10.61
CA GLU A 42 -1.69 1.23 11.44
C GLU A 42 -3.11 1.69 11.14
N SER A 43 -3.40 2.99 11.25
CA SER A 43 -4.75 3.53 11.04
C SER A 43 -5.27 3.35 9.61
N ILE A 44 -4.43 3.53 8.59
CA ILE A 44 -4.81 3.31 7.19
C ILE A 44 -4.96 1.81 6.93
N GLY A 45 -4.13 0.98 7.56
CA GLY A 45 -4.25 -0.47 7.48
C GLY A 45 -5.55 -0.99 8.08
N GLU A 46 -6.04 -0.40 9.18
CA GLU A 46 -7.38 -0.71 9.71
C GLU A 46 -8.48 -0.37 8.71
N VAL A 47 -8.36 0.75 8.00
CA VAL A 47 -9.31 1.15 6.94
C VAL A 47 -9.27 0.15 5.79
N LEU A 48 -8.09 -0.20 5.30
CA LEU A 48 -7.90 -1.19 4.24
C LEU A 48 -8.55 -2.54 4.58
N LEU A 49 -8.53 -2.95 5.86
CA LEU A 49 -9.08 -4.25 6.24
C LEU A 49 -10.59 -4.24 6.54
N ASN A 50 -11.15 -3.09 6.92
CA ASN A 50 -12.47 -3.05 7.58
C ASN A 50 -13.47 -2.05 6.98
N ASP A 51 -13.06 -1.12 6.11
CA ASP A 51 -14.03 -0.16 5.56
C ASP A 51 -15.10 -0.87 4.73
N VAL A 52 -16.35 -0.46 4.89
CA VAL A 52 -17.49 -1.04 4.17
C VAL A 52 -17.42 -0.77 2.67
N ASP A 53 -16.79 0.34 2.28
CA ASP A 53 -16.70 0.78 0.89
C ASP A 53 -15.37 0.35 0.28
N HIS A 54 -15.45 -0.40 -0.82
CA HIS A 54 -14.26 -0.92 -1.50
C HIS A 54 -13.41 0.19 -2.14
N LEU A 55 -13.98 1.35 -2.47
CA LEU A 55 -13.21 2.50 -2.96
C LEU A 55 -12.38 3.13 -1.85
N VAL A 56 -12.88 3.15 -0.61
CA VAL A 56 -12.13 3.62 0.55
C VAL A 56 -11.00 2.64 0.88
N ARG A 57 -11.27 1.32 0.84
CA ARG A 57 -10.23 0.30 0.99
C ARG A 57 -9.18 0.36 -0.11
N HIS A 58 -9.59 0.58 -1.35
CA HIS A 58 -8.67 0.80 -2.48
C HIS A 58 -7.75 2.00 -2.22
N GLU A 59 -8.31 3.16 -1.84
CA GLU A 59 -7.50 4.34 -1.50
C GLU A 59 -6.51 4.07 -0.35
N ALA A 60 -6.91 3.28 0.64
CA ALA A 60 -6.05 2.87 1.74
C ALA A 60 -4.88 2.00 1.25
N ALA A 61 -5.12 1.04 0.34
CA ALA A 61 -4.05 0.27 -0.30
C ALA A 61 -3.08 1.17 -1.09
N PHE A 62 -3.62 2.06 -1.92
CA PHE A 62 -2.82 3.03 -2.69
C PHE A 62 -1.95 3.88 -1.77
N SER A 63 -2.54 4.46 -0.72
CA SER A 63 -1.86 5.31 0.25
C SER A 63 -0.75 4.57 1.00
N LEU A 64 -0.96 3.31 1.41
CA LEU A 64 0.08 2.48 2.03
C LEU A 64 1.24 2.21 1.06
N GLY A 65 0.94 2.01 -0.23
CA GLY A 65 1.95 1.89 -1.28
C GLY A 65 2.79 3.15 -1.41
N GLN A 66 2.15 4.33 -1.45
CA GLN A 66 2.83 5.63 -1.53
C GLN A 66 3.69 5.93 -0.29
N LEU A 67 3.22 5.54 0.89
CA LEU A 67 3.98 5.66 2.13
C LEU A 67 5.28 4.82 2.11
N GLY A 68 5.26 3.68 1.44
CA GLY A 68 6.48 2.89 1.15
C GLY A 68 7.10 2.17 2.36
N TYR A 69 6.42 2.12 3.51
CA TYR A 69 6.95 1.48 4.72
C TYR A 69 6.71 -0.02 4.72
N VAL A 70 7.76 -0.79 5.04
CA VAL A 70 7.72 -2.26 5.15
C VAL A 70 6.73 -2.75 6.21
N SER A 71 6.44 -1.92 7.21
CA SER A 71 5.41 -2.20 8.24
C SER A 71 4.01 -2.41 7.65
N GLY A 72 3.73 -1.89 6.44
CA GLY A 72 2.47 -2.09 5.72
C GLY A 72 2.33 -3.42 4.99
N ILE A 73 3.43 -4.17 4.77
CA ILE A 73 3.45 -5.38 3.92
C ILE A 73 2.46 -6.43 4.41
N ASN A 74 2.39 -6.67 5.72
CA ASN A 74 1.49 -7.69 6.27
C ASN A 74 0.01 -7.39 6.04
N ILE A 75 -0.38 -6.11 6.08
CA ILE A 75 -1.78 -5.68 5.90
C ILE A 75 -2.15 -5.72 4.42
N LEU A 76 -1.26 -5.22 3.56
CA LEU A 76 -1.41 -5.31 2.11
C LEU A 76 -1.48 -6.76 1.64
N SER A 77 -0.63 -7.63 2.18
CA SER A 77 -0.62 -9.07 1.87
C SER A 77 -1.95 -9.76 2.18
N LYS A 78 -2.56 -9.46 3.33
CA LYS A 78 -3.89 -9.98 3.66
C LYS A 78 -4.93 -9.52 2.63
N SER A 79 -4.86 -8.26 2.22
CA SER A 79 -5.81 -7.66 1.28
C SER A 79 -5.68 -8.26 -0.13
N VAL A 80 -4.44 -8.51 -0.59
CA VAL A 80 -4.17 -9.24 -1.84
C VAL A 80 -4.84 -10.61 -1.86
N LEU A 81 -4.82 -11.34 -0.74
CA LEU A 81 -5.32 -12.72 -0.69
C LEU A 81 -6.81 -12.84 -0.41
N SER A 82 -7.43 -11.83 0.21
CA SER A 82 -8.76 -12.01 0.83
C SER A 82 -9.74 -10.86 0.66
N ASP A 83 -9.36 -9.72 0.07
CA ASP A 83 -10.35 -8.66 -0.17
C ASP A 83 -11.42 -9.15 -1.18
N PRO A 84 -12.71 -8.98 -0.88
CA PRO A 84 -13.78 -9.41 -1.78
C PRO A 84 -13.81 -8.63 -3.10
N SER A 85 -13.25 -7.42 -3.13
CA SER A 85 -13.16 -6.60 -4.33
C SER A 85 -11.83 -6.80 -5.02
N PHE A 86 -11.86 -7.29 -6.26
CA PHE A 86 -10.65 -7.40 -7.08
C PHE A 86 -9.95 -6.06 -7.30
N PHE A 87 -10.67 -4.93 -7.27
CA PHE A 87 -10.06 -3.59 -7.34
C PHE A 87 -9.10 -3.36 -6.17
N VAL A 88 -9.48 -3.79 -4.96
CA VAL A 88 -8.62 -3.66 -3.78
C VAL A 88 -7.47 -4.65 -3.83
N ARG A 89 -7.71 -5.90 -4.25
CA ARG A 89 -6.63 -6.90 -4.41
C ARG A 89 -5.57 -6.45 -5.41
N HIS A 90 -6.01 -5.92 -6.54
CA HIS A 90 -5.17 -5.35 -7.59
C HIS A 90 -4.31 -4.20 -7.04
N GLU A 91 -4.93 -3.21 -6.39
CA GLU A 91 -4.21 -2.06 -5.84
C GLU A 91 -3.24 -2.48 -4.72
N ALA A 92 -3.64 -3.43 -3.87
CA ALA A 92 -2.75 -3.96 -2.84
C ALA A 92 -1.52 -4.67 -3.42
N ALA A 93 -1.67 -5.39 -4.54
CA ALA A 93 -0.55 -6.01 -5.25
C ALA A 93 0.39 -4.95 -5.85
N ILE A 94 -0.16 -3.88 -6.43
CA ILE A 94 0.63 -2.73 -6.90
C ILE A 94 1.40 -2.11 -5.72
N ALA A 95 0.73 -1.82 -4.61
CA ALA A 95 1.33 -1.22 -3.43
C ALA A 95 2.51 -2.03 -2.88
N LEU A 96 2.39 -3.36 -2.84
CA LEU A 96 3.50 -4.24 -2.47
C LEU A 96 4.69 -4.14 -3.44
N GLY A 97 4.42 -4.04 -4.74
CA GLY A 97 5.43 -3.80 -5.77
C GLY A 97 6.11 -2.43 -5.63
N VAL A 98 5.36 -1.39 -5.27
CA VAL A 98 5.87 -0.02 -5.02
C VAL A 98 6.76 0.01 -3.78
N ILE A 99 6.38 -0.66 -2.68
CA ILE A 99 7.22 -0.82 -1.49
C ILE A 99 8.54 -1.52 -1.85
N GLY A 100 8.52 -2.44 -2.81
CA GLY A 100 9.75 -2.96 -3.42
C GLY A 100 10.56 -3.88 -2.50
N SER A 101 9.92 -4.46 -1.49
CA SER A 101 10.54 -5.40 -0.55
C SER A 101 10.41 -6.84 -1.03
N GLU A 102 11.50 -7.61 -0.93
CA GLU A 102 11.50 -9.05 -1.19
C GLU A 102 10.59 -9.83 -0.24
N GLU A 103 10.23 -9.26 0.92
CA GLU A 103 9.25 -9.85 1.85
C GLU A 103 7.87 -10.06 1.19
N SER A 104 7.53 -9.25 0.17
CA SER A 104 6.27 -9.33 -0.54
C SER A 104 6.22 -10.45 -1.60
N ARG A 105 7.39 -11.03 -1.98
CA ARG A 105 7.48 -11.93 -3.14
C ARG A 105 6.52 -13.11 -3.06
N SER A 106 6.49 -13.80 -1.92
CA SER A 106 5.68 -15.01 -1.78
C SER A 106 4.17 -14.76 -1.94
N ILE A 107 3.70 -13.58 -1.54
CA ILE A 107 2.30 -13.18 -1.70
C ILE A 107 2.00 -12.77 -3.13
N LEU A 108 2.93 -12.07 -3.78
CA LEU A 108 2.78 -11.69 -5.18
C LEU A 108 2.80 -12.92 -6.10
N GLU A 109 3.63 -13.92 -5.80
CA GLU A 109 3.60 -15.21 -6.51
C GLU A 109 2.25 -15.92 -6.37
N GLN A 110 1.64 -15.89 -5.19
CA GLN A 110 0.29 -16.43 -4.99
C GLN A 110 -0.78 -15.64 -5.76
N ALA A 111 -0.63 -14.31 -5.87
CA ALA A 111 -1.55 -13.46 -6.60
C ALA A 111 -1.52 -13.69 -8.13
N LEU A 112 -0.51 -14.40 -8.66
CA LEU A 112 -0.50 -14.84 -10.06
C LEU A 112 -1.58 -15.90 -10.35
N ASP A 113 -2.16 -16.53 -9.33
CA ASP A 113 -3.25 -17.48 -9.45
C ASP A 113 -4.63 -16.86 -9.14
N ASP A 114 -4.71 -15.53 -8.97
CA ASP A 114 -5.99 -14.84 -8.73
C ASP A 114 -6.97 -15.07 -9.88
N GLU A 115 -8.26 -15.17 -9.57
CA GLU A 115 -9.34 -15.37 -10.55
C GLU A 115 -9.40 -14.22 -11.57
N ARG A 116 -8.99 -13.00 -11.18
CA ARG A 116 -9.03 -11.79 -12.00
C ARG A 116 -7.71 -11.50 -12.67
N GLU A 117 -7.78 -11.27 -13.98
CA GLU A 117 -6.62 -10.94 -14.81
C GLU A 117 -5.91 -9.69 -14.33
N GLU A 118 -6.66 -8.67 -13.92
CA GLU A 118 -6.10 -7.39 -13.46
C GLU A 118 -5.24 -7.57 -12.20
N VAL A 119 -5.59 -8.52 -11.33
CA VAL A 119 -4.80 -8.82 -10.13
C VAL A 119 -3.51 -9.57 -10.52
N ARG A 120 -3.62 -10.56 -11.43
CA ARG A 120 -2.47 -11.31 -11.94
C ARG A 120 -1.47 -10.40 -12.65
N GLU A 121 -1.94 -9.47 -13.48
CA GLU A 121 -1.08 -8.50 -14.18
C GLU A 121 -0.35 -7.59 -13.20
N SER A 122 -1.04 -7.07 -12.18
CA SER A 122 -0.40 -6.27 -11.12
C SER A 122 0.65 -7.05 -10.36
N ALA A 123 0.35 -8.30 -10.01
CA ALA A 123 1.30 -9.18 -9.34
C ALA A 123 2.54 -9.43 -10.20
N LEU A 124 2.37 -9.67 -11.51
CA LEU A 124 3.46 -9.85 -12.45
C LEU A 124 4.35 -8.60 -12.54
N VAL A 125 3.75 -7.41 -12.67
CA VAL A 125 4.48 -6.14 -12.73
C VAL A 125 5.22 -5.88 -11.41
N ALA A 126 4.58 -6.14 -10.27
CA ALA A 126 5.19 -5.99 -8.95
C ALA A 126 6.41 -6.92 -8.79
N LEU A 127 6.30 -8.20 -9.19
CA LEU A 127 7.41 -9.16 -9.16
C LEU A 127 8.57 -8.73 -10.07
N ALA A 128 8.27 -8.26 -11.28
CA ALA A 128 9.29 -7.73 -12.18
C ALA A 128 10.03 -6.53 -11.57
N ASN A 129 9.30 -5.66 -10.83
CA ASN A 129 9.92 -4.56 -10.10
C ASN A 129 10.84 -5.05 -8.96
N LEU A 130 10.43 -6.08 -8.20
CA LEU A 130 11.29 -6.69 -7.17
C LEU A 130 12.58 -7.25 -7.78
N ASP A 131 12.47 -7.99 -8.89
CA ASP A 131 13.61 -8.54 -9.61
C ASP A 131 14.57 -7.43 -10.08
N TYR A 132 14.01 -6.35 -10.62
CA TYR A 132 14.78 -5.18 -11.03
C TYR A 132 15.52 -4.53 -9.85
N ILE A 133 14.83 -4.28 -8.74
CA ILE A 133 15.43 -3.70 -7.53
C ILE A 133 16.55 -4.60 -6.99
N SER A 134 16.34 -5.91 -6.97
CA SER A 134 17.32 -6.91 -6.53
C SER A 134 18.56 -6.91 -7.43
N PHE A 135 18.36 -6.87 -8.75
CA PHE A 135 19.43 -6.78 -9.74
C PHE A 135 20.27 -5.50 -9.57
N VAL A 136 19.62 -4.34 -9.46
CA VAL A 136 20.30 -3.05 -9.26
C VAL A 136 21.10 -3.03 -7.95
N LYS A 137 20.54 -3.56 -6.85
CA LYS A 137 21.26 -3.65 -5.55
C LYS A 137 22.51 -4.51 -5.66
N ARG A 138 22.47 -5.64 -6.38
CA ARG A 138 23.63 -6.53 -6.59
C ARG A 138 24.72 -5.84 -7.41
N ASN A 139 24.35 -5.18 -8.50
CA ASN A 139 25.32 -4.50 -9.37
C ASN A 139 25.96 -3.29 -8.67
N ASN A 140 25.19 -2.51 -7.92
CA ASN A 140 25.73 -1.39 -7.13
C ASN A 140 26.69 -1.86 -6.03
N LYS A 141 26.47 -3.05 -5.47
CA LYS A 141 27.41 -3.65 -4.51
C LYS A 141 28.70 -4.07 -5.21
N PHE A 142 28.59 -4.65 -6.41
CA PHE A 142 29.75 -5.07 -7.21
C PHE A 142 30.61 -3.87 -7.63
N THR A 143 30.01 -2.80 -8.18
CA THR A 143 30.75 -1.60 -8.59
C THR A 143 31.47 -0.91 -7.43
N LYS A 144 30.84 -0.85 -6.25
CA LYS A 144 31.50 -0.37 -5.02
C LYS A 144 32.68 -1.24 -4.57
N MET A 145 32.66 -2.54 -4.84
CA MET A 145 33.76 -3.45 -4.48
C MET A 145 34.93 -3.38 -5.47
N THR A 146 34.68 -3.06 -6.74
CA THR A 146 35.71 -3.02 -7.78
C THR A 146 36.32 -1.63 -8.02
N GLY A 147 35.91 -0.62 -7.23
CA GLY A 147 36.58 0.69 -7.19
C GLY A 147 36.05 1.75 -8.17
N GLY A 148 35.09 1.43 -9.04
CA GLY A 148 34.53 2.38 -10.01
C GLY A 148 35.45 2.71 -11.17
#